data_AF-A0AAU6DZH5-F1
#
_entry.id   AF-A0AAU6DZH5-F1
#
_cell.length_a   1.000
_cell.length_b   1.000
_cell.length_c   1.000
_cell.angle_alpha   90.00
_cell.angle_beta   90.00
_cell.angle_gamma   90.00
#
_symmetry.space_group_name_H-M   'P 1'
#
loop_
_entity.id
_entity.type
_entity.pdbx_description
1 polymer ?
#
loop_
_entity_poly.entity_id
_entity_poly.type
_entity_poly.pdbx_seq_one_letter_code
_entity_poly.pdbx_strand_id
1 'polypeptide(L)'
;MSSLEARYRRLLACYPYDHRTRHEEDMIGVLLAGSRPGQTRPHLVDMADLLAGAVRMHYRRAFGTVSAPAWRDAVAVGMALWPVLILTDTLARQVLSLAQSGPGLLHYWMQEPWSLLRWAEPIIVFALPVLAVALRHRGIATLGALAFMLYLSDSLHFTLALGEPDRLLMPNVGLPLLSQVVAVAVAFTRPARTGMSLISRRTLMLWMPFGLIGLAAGKVGRHVLDAATNHEIALWKPVPWLIIMAAAAGYAAGSVVGRRAALLLLLPVAALGDLGKLPSLPASVALVQIGCVLSAFAMGTMLARRPVGRDPAARRH
;
A
#
# COMPACT_ATOMS: atom_id res chain seq x y z
N MET A 1 7.80 35.03 31.10
CA MET A 1 6.77 34.30 30.35
C MET A 1 5.74 33.78 31.32
N SER A 2 4.45 34.02 31.07
CA SER A 2 3.38 33.52 31.95
C SER A 2 3.19 32.00 31.76
N SER A 3 2.67 31.30 32.77
CA SER A 3 2.38 29.87 32.67
C SER A 3 1.33 29.56 31.59
N LEU A 4 0.43 30.50 31.32
CA LEU A 4 -0.58 30.44 30.26
C LEU A 4 0.06 30.53 28.87
N GLU A 5 0.97 31.49 28.66
CA GLU A 5 1.70 31.67 27.39
C GLU A 5 2.47 30.40 27.01
N ALA A 6 3.17 29.79 27.96
CA ALA A 6 3.91 28.56 27.74
C ALA A 6 3.00 27.39 27.28
N ARG A 7 1.76 27.33 27.79
CA ARG A 7 0.77 26.33 27.37
C ARG A 7 0.25 26.60 25.96
N TYR A 8 -0.03 27.87 25.61
CA TYR A 8 -0.42 28.22 24.24
C TYR A 8 0.69 27.93 23.23
N ARG A 9 1.96 28.22 23.56
CA ARG A 9 3.11 27.86 22.70
C ARG A 9 3.21 26.35 22.45
N ARG A 10 2.94 25.51 23.47
CA ARG A 10 2.88 24.05 23.28
C ARG A 10 1.75 23.62 22.35
N LEU A 11 0.59 24.26 22.41
CA LEU A 11 -0.52 23.99 21.50
C LEU A 11 -0.20 24.44 20.06
N LEU A 12 0.44 25.60 19.91
CA LEU A 12 0.89 26.11 18.61
C LEU A 12 2.01 25.27 17.99
N ALA A 13 2.72 24.46 18.77
CA ALA A 13 3.67 23.48 18.23
C ALA A 13 2.98 22.41 17.35
N CYS A 14 1.65 22.23 17.44
CA CYS A 14 0.89 21.39 16.52
C CYS A 14 0.74 22.01 15.11
N TYR A 15 0.96 23.32 14.95
CA TYR A 15 0.87 23.97 13.65
C TYR A 15 2.10 23.64 12.77
N PRO A 16 1.97 23.63 11.43
CA PRO A 16 3.11 23.45 10.54
C PRO A 16 4.22 24.47 10.81
N TYR A 17 5.48 24.03 10.76
CA TYR A 17 6.66 24.86 11.06
C TYR A 17 6.64 26.22 10.34
N ASP A 18 6.38 26.22 9.03
CA ASP A 18 6.37 27.43 8.19
C ASP A 18 5.28 28.45 8.58
N HIS A 19 4.16 27.98 9.14
CA HIS A 19 3.09 28.86 9.59
C HIS A 19 3.44 29.46 10.94
N ARG A 20 3.94 28.61 11.84
CA ARG A 20 4.39 28.99 13.18
C ARG A 20 5.49 30.05 13.12
N THR A 21 6.52 29.86 12.29
CA THR A 21 7.64 30.83 12.19
C THR A 21 7.21 32.23 11.72
N ARG A 22 6.04 32.37 11.10
CA ARG A 22 5.55 33.65 10.57
C ARG A 22 4.44 34.30 11.40
N HIS A 23 3.64 33.50 12.13
CA HIS A 23 2.41 33.99 12.79
C HIS A 23 2.31 33.60 14.27
N GLU A 24 3.29 32.88 14.84
CA GLU A 24 3.20 32.40 16.23
C GLU A 24 3.02 33.58 17.21
N GLU A 25 3.78 34.65 17.05
CA GLU A 25 3.73 35.80 17.96
C GLU A 25 2.39 36.53 17.88
N ASP A 26 1.87 36.74 16.66
CA ASP A 26 0.55 37.34 16.44
C ASP A 26 -0.58 36.50 17.05
N MET A 27 -0.54 35.18 16.83
CA MET A 27 -1.52 34.24 17.38
C MET A 27 -1.48 34.23 18.91
N ILE A 28 -0.29 34.25 19.53
CA ILE A 28 -0.16 34.33 20.99
C ILE A 28 -0.71 35.65 21.52
N GLY A 29 -0.43 36.76 20.84
CA GLY A 29 -0.95 38.08 21.20
C GLY A 29 -2.48 38.10 21.27
N VAL A 30 -3.14 37.56 20.24
CA VAL A 30 -4.61 37.45 20.19
C VAL A 30 -5.15 36.54 21.29
N LEU A 31 -4.52 35.38 21.53
CA LEU A 31 -4.94 34.44 22.57
C LEU A 31 -4.77 35.00 23.99
N LEU A 32 -3.72 35.76 24.25
CA LEU A 32 -3.49 36.41 25.54
C LEU A 32 -4.44 37.61 25.74
N ALA A 33 -4.70 38.39 24.70
CA ALA A 33 -5.66 39.51 24.75
C ALA A 33 -7.09 39.04 25.03
N GLY A 34 -7.47 37.85 24.57
CA GLY A 34 -8.77 37.24 24.85
C GLY A 34 -8.87 36.55 26.22
N SER A 35 -7.76 36.42 26.97
CA SER A 35 -7.75 35.67 28.23
C SER A 35 -8.25 36.50 29.41
N ARG A 36 -8.92 35.85 30.38
CA ARG A 36 -9.43 36.54 31.57
C ARG A 36 -8.28 36.92 32.52
N PRO A 37 -8.38 38.04 33.26
CA PRO A 37 -7.40 38.37 34.29
C PRO A 37 -7.21 37.22 35.29
N GLY A 38 -5.97 36.83 35.55
CA GLY A 38 -5.63 35.73 36.47
C GLY A 38 -5.78 34.31 35.89
N GLN A 39 -6.11 34.17 34.60
CA GLN A 39 -6.23 32.86 33.97
C GLN A 39 -4.85 32.17 33.84
N THR A 40 -4.71 30.98 34.41
CA THR A 40 -3.46 30.20 34.39
C THR A 40 -3.50 28.99 33.45
N ARG A 41 -4.69 28.65 32.93
CA ARG A 41 -4.90 27.54 31.99
C ARG A 41 -5.77 27.99 30.82
N PRO A 42 -5.44 27.55 29.59
CA PRO A 42 -6.27 27.85 28.42
C PRO A 42 -7.66 27.21 28.57
N HIS A 43 -8.66 27.87 28.02
CA HIS A 43 -10.03 27.36 28.06
C HIS A 43 -10.14 26.14 27.12
N LEU A 44 -10.96 25.15 27.47
CA LEU A 44 -11.11 23.93 26.66
C LEU A 44 -11.60 24.24 25.23
N VAL A 45 -12.46 25.25 25.09
CA VAL A 45 -12.95 25.70 23.78
C VAL A 45 -11.80 26.28 22.94
N ASP A 46 -10.95 27.13 23.52
CA ASP A 46 -9.80 27.72 22.82
C ASP A 46 -8.78 26.63 22.43
N MET A 47 -8.58 25.64 23.30
CA MET A 47 -7.74 24.47 22.98
C MET A 47 -8.30 23.67 21.80
N ALA A 48 -9.60 23.39 21.81
CA ALA A 48 -10.27 22.64 20.75
C ALA A 48 -10.24 23.40 19.42
N ASP A 49 -10.48 24.71 19.43
CA ASP A 49 -10.44 25.55 18.23
C ASP A 49 -9.01 25.64 17.65
N LEU A 50 -7.99 25.82 18.51
CA LEU A 50 -6.59 25.79 18.08
C LEU A 50 -6.19 24.46 17.46
N LEU A 51 -6.56 23.34 18.09
CA LEU A 51 -6.27 22.01 17.56
C LEU A 51 -7.03 21.75 16.24
N ALA A 52 -8.29 22.15 16.16
CA ALA A 52 -9.08 22.05 14.94
C ALA A 52 -8.46 22.89 13.80
N GLY A 53 -7.98 24.10 14.10
CA GLY A 53 -7.25 24.95 13.16
C GLY A 53 -5.94 24.32 12.67
N ALA A 54 -5.15 23.73 13.58
CA ALA A 54 -3.93 23.00 13.24
C ALA A 54 -4.23 21.81 12.30
N VAL A 55 -5.21 20.99 12.68
CA VAL A 55 -5.66 19.83 11.88
C VAL A 55 -6.16 20.28 10.52
N ARG A 56 -6.96 21.34 10.44
CA ARG A 56 -7.46 21.90 9.18
C ARG A 56 -6.32 22.37 8.28
N MET A 57 -5.26 22.96 8.84
CA MET A 57 -4.09 23.36 8.05
C MET A 57 -3.26 22.18 7.57
N HIS A 58 -3.05 21.17 8.40
CA HIS A 58 -2.41 19.93 7.97
C HIS A 58 -3.24 19.24 6.88
N TYR A 59 -4.57 19.20 7.03
CA TYR A 59 -5.48 18.66 6.03
C TYR A 59 -5.40 19.45 4.72
N ARG A 60 -5.45 20.78 4.75
CA ARG A 60 -5.33 21.61 3.54
C ARG A 60 -3.95 21.47 2.90
N ARG A 61 -2.88 21.33 3.68
CA ARG A 61 -1.53 21.06 3.16
C ARG A 61 -1.43 19.64 2.61
N ALA A 62 -2.13 18.67 3.19
CA ALA A 62 -2.12 17.29 2.72
C ALA A 62 -2.97 17.12 1.46
N PHE A 63 -4.19 17.66 1.41
CA PHE A 63 -5.22 17.38 0.40
C PHE A 63 -5.65 18.59 -0.45
N GLY A 64 -5.12 19.79 -0.18
CA GLY A 64 -5.45 20.99 -0.94
C GLY A 64 -4.85 21.03 -2.35
N THR A 65 -5.16 22.10 -3.09
CA THR A 65 -4.76 22.31 -4.49
C THR A 65 -3.25 22.24 -4.72
N VAL A 66 -2.45 22.79 -3.80
CA VAL A 66 -0.97 22.70 -3.82
C VAL A 66 -0.49 21.25 -3.81
N SER A 67 -1.27 20.37 -3.18
CA SER A 67 -0.98 18.96 -3.04
C SER A 67 -1.63 18.09 -4.11
N ALA A 68 -2.55 18.62 -4.90
CA ALA A 68 -3.23 17.88 -5.95
C ALA A 68 -2.27 17.22 -6.96
N PRO A 69 -1.18 17.88 -7.44
CA PRO A 69 -0.22 17.23 -8.33
C PRO A 69 0.45 16.02 -7.69
N ALA A 70 0.92 16.15 -6.45
CA ALA A 70 1.57 15.05 -5.74
C ALA A 70 0.61 13.92 -5.37
N TRP A 71 -0.68 14.19 -5.16
CA TRP A 71 -1.70 13.13 -5.05
C TRP A 71 -1.96 12.45 -6.39
N ARG A 72 -2.06 13.20 -7.47
CA ARG A 72 -2.23 12.64 -8.82
C ARG A 72 -1.08 11.72 -9.19
N ASP A 73 0.15 12.12 -8.89
CA ASP A 73 1.35 11.31 -9.13
C ASP A 73 1.40 10.09 -8.19
N ALA A 74 0.98 10.24 -6.93
CA ALA A 74 0.88 9.13 -5.98
C ALA A 74 -0.16 8.10 -6.39
N VAL A 75 -1.34 8.56 -6.83
CA VAL A 75 -2.39 7.72 -7.39
C VAL A 75 -1.86 7.01 -8.63
N ALA A 76 -1.20 7.72 -9.56
CA ALA A 76 -0.57 7.12 -10.72
C ALA A 76 0.44 6.01 -10.38
N VAL A 77 1.29 6.25 -9.39
CA VAL A 77 2.27 5.26 -8.90
C VAL A 77 1.58 4.06 -8.26
N GLY A 78 0.62 4.29 -7.36
CA GLY A 78 -0.13 3.21 -6.72
C GLY A 78 -0.86 2.36 -7.74
N MET A 79 -1.50 3.02 -8.70
CA MET A 79 -2.17 2.43 -9.84
C MET A 79 -1.24 1.61 -10.75
N ALA A 80 -0.01 2.07 -11.00
CA ALA A 80 0.97 1.34 -11.80
C ALA A 80 1.58 0.13 -11.06
N LEU A 81 1.77 0.25 -9.74
CA LEU A 81 2.28 -0.83 -8.91
C LEU A 81 1.21 -1.91 -8.67
N TRP A 82 -0.06 -1.54 -8.68
CA TRP A 82 -1.15 -2.42 -8.34
C TRP A 82 -1.18 -3.78 -9.09
N PRO A 83 -1.12 -3.83 -10.43
CA PRO A 83 -1.13 -5.10 -11.17
C PRO A 83 0.09 -5.97 -10.86
N VAL A 84 1.22 -5.33 -10.55
CA VAL A 84 2.47 -6.01 -10.19
C VAL A 84 2.29 -6.78 -8.88
N LEU A 85 1.61 -6.17 -7.90
CA LEU A 85 1.30 -6.81 -6.62
C LEU A 85 0.38 -8.01 -6.82
N ILE A 86 -0.71 -7.86 -7.59
CA ILE A 86 -1.63 -8.98 -7.87
C ILE A 86 -0.94 -10.12 -8.60
N LEU A 87 -0.12 -9.81 -9.60
CA LEU A 87 0.62 -10.83 -10.33
C LEU A 87 1.55 -11.60 -9.38
N THR A 88 2.27 -10.88 -8.52
CA THR A 88 3.16 -11.48 -7.53
C THR A 88 2.38 -12.37 -6.55
N ASP A 89 1.23 -11.90 -6.08
CA ASP A 89 0.35 -12.68 -5.21
C ASP A 89 -0.09 -13.99 -5.88
N THR A 90 -0.55 -13.88 -7.12
CA THR A 90 -1.06 -14.99 -7.91
C THR A 90 0.04 -16.01 -8.14
N LEU A 91 1.22 -15.55 -8.57
CA LEU A 91 2.38 -16.40 -8.79
C LEU A 91 2.79 -17.12 -7.49
N ALA A 92 2.77 -16.42 -6.36
CA ALA A 92 3.06 -17.03 -5.06
C ALA A 92 2.03 -18.09 -4.64
N ARG A 93 0.72 -17.92 -4.94
CA ARG A 93 -0.26 -19.00 -4.67
C ARG A 93 -0.03 -20.18 -5.59
N GLN A 94 0.28 -19.94 -6.86
CA GLN A 94 0.52 -21.02 -7.81
C GLN A 94 1.76 -21.83 -7.44
N VAL A 95 2.88 -21.17 -7.11
CA VAL A 95 4.10 -21.85 -6.64
C VAL A 95 3.83 -22.66 -5.36
N LEU A 96 3.06 -22.11 -4.41
CA LEU A 96 2.69 -22.87 -3.22
C LEU A 96 1.79 -24.07 -3.54
N SER A 97 0.79 -23.88 -4.40
CA SER A 97 -0.09 -24.98 -4.84
C SER A 97 0.72 -26.08 -5.49
N LEU A 98 1.71 -25.73 -6.32
CA LEU A 98 2.62 -26.68 -6.95
C LEU A 98 3.46 -27.43 -5.91
N ALA A 99 3.98 -26.72 -4.91
CA ALA A 99 4.75 -27.33 -3.84
C ALA A 99 3.90 -28.28 -2.97
N GLN A 100 2.61 -27.94 -2.75
CA GLN A 100 1.70 -28.72 -1.91
C GLN A 100 1.15 -29.98 -2.61
N SER A 101 0.77 -29.88 -3.89
CA SER A 101 0.21 -31.03 -4.59
C SER A 101 1.29 -32.04 -5.03
N GLY A 102 2.57 -31.70 -4.88
CA GLY A 102 3.69 -32.63 -4.96
C GLY A 102 3.81 -33.38 -6.31
N PRO A 103 4.39 -34.61 -6.31
CA PRO A 103 4.54 -35.44 -7.51
C PRO A 103 3.22 -35.80 -8.20
N GLY A 104 2.10 -35.71 -7.47
CA GLY A 104 0.76 -35.95 -8.01
C GLY A 104 0.36 -34.97 -9.11
N LEU A 105 0.89 -33.73 -9.09
CA LEU A 105 0.63 -32.74 -10.13
C LEU A 105 1.20 -33.16 -11.48
N LEU A 106 2.41 -33.74 -11.50
CA LEU A 106 3.00 -34.27 -12.73
C LEU A 106 2.15 -35.40 -13.31
N HIS A 107 1.63 -36.29 -12.46
CA HIS A 107 0.73 -37.35 -12.88
C HIS A 107 -0.60 -36.80 -13.43
N TYR A 108 -1.20 -35.82 -12.74
CA TYR A 108 -2.42 -35.15 -13.18
C TYR A 108 -2.22 -34.44 -14.53
N TRP A 109 -1.09 -33.75 -14.73
CA TRP A 109 -0.75 -33.08 -15.99
C TRP A 109 -0.48 -34.04 -17.15
N MET A 110 0.08 -35.22 -16.87
CA MET A 110 0.26 -36.26 -17.89
C MET A 110 -1.08 -36.85 -18.35
N GLN A 111 -2.08 -36.94 -17.46
CA GLN A 111 -3.41 -37.43 -17.80
C GLN A 111 -4.26 -36.37 -18.52
N GLU A 112 -4.16 -35.10 -18.09
CA GLU A 112 -4.95 -34.00 -18.64
C GLU A 112 -4.04 -32.83 -19.05
N PRO A 113 -3.37 -32.85 -20.22
CA PRO A 113 -2.44 -31.80 -20.62
C PRO A 113 -3.07 -30.39 -20.67
N TRP A 114 -4.38 -30.31 -20.92
CA TRP A 114 -5.11 -29.05 -20.92
C TRP A 114 -5.23 -28.44 -19.50
N SER A 115 -5.03 -29.21 -18.44
CA SER A 115 -5.03 -28.70 -17.07
C SER A 115 -3.88 -27.74 -16.81
N LEU A 116 -2.75 -27.89 -17.54
CA LEU A 116 -1.64 -26.93 -17.52
C LEU A 116 -2.10 -25.55 -17.99
N LEU A 117 -2.96 -25.49 -19.01
CA LEU A 117 -3.50 -24.22 -19.51
C LEU A 117 -4.41 -23.56 -18.48
N ARG A 118 -5.32 -24.32 -17.84
CA ARG A 118 -6.15 -23.80 -16.73
C ARG A 118 -5.32 -23.36 -15.53
N TRP A 119 -4.21 -24.04 -15.26
CA TRP A 119 -3.31 -23.67 -14.17
C TRP A 119 -2.50 -22.40 -14.49
N ALA A 120 -2.07 -22.24 -15.74
CA ALA A 120 -1.36 -21.05 -16.22
C ALA A 120 -2.27 -19.85 -16.50
N GLU A 121 -3.57 -20.07 -16.72
CA GLU A 121 -4.55 -19.05 -17.10
C GLU A 121 -4.54 -17.82 -16.18
N PRO A 122 -4.58 -17.95 -14.83
CA PRO A 122 -4.49 -16.78 -13.96
C PRO A 122 -3.19 -15.99 -14.16
N ILE A 123 -2.06 -16.70 -14.35
CA ILE A 123 -0.76 -16.05 -14.56
C ILE A 123 -0.77 -15.24 -15.86
N ILE A 124 -1.29 -15.82 -16.94
CA ILE A 124 -1.38 -15.15 -18.25
C ILE A 124 -2.29 -13.92 -18.15
N VAL A 125 -3.47 -14.09 -17.56
CA VAL A 125 -4.47 -13.04 -17.38
C VAL A 125 -3.90 -11.86 -16.57
N PHE A 126 -3.16 -12.11 -15.48
CA PHE A 126 -2.55 -11.05 -14.66
C PHE A 126 -1.22 -10.51 -15.22
N ALA A 127 -0.52 -11.27 -16.06
CA ALA A 127 0.70 -10.80 -16.72
C ALA A 127 0.41 -9.75 -17.80
N LEU A 128 -0.74 -9.82 -18.47
CA LEU A 128 -1.11 -8.92 -19.56
C LEU A 128 -1.16 -7.43 -19.12
N PRO A 129 -1.82 -7.04 -18.00
CA PRO A 129 -1.76 -5.67 -17.49
C PRO A 129 -0.33 -5.20 -17.15
N VAL A 130 0.49 -6.08 -16.55
CA VAL A 130 1.89 -5.77 -16.21
C VAL A 130 2.72 -5.53 -17.47
N LEU A 131 2.54 -6.37 -18.50
CA LEU A 131 3.17 -6.21 -19.81
C LEU A 131 2.68 -4.94 -20.52
N ALA A 132 1.39 -4.62 -20.44
CA ALA A 132 0.84 -3.40 -21.03
C ALA A 132 1.44 -2.13 -20.41
N VAL A 133 1.60 -2.14 -19.09
CA VAL A 133 2.25 -1.08 -18.30
C VAL A 133 3.73 -1.01 -18.69
N ALA A 134 4.46 -2.13 -18.67
CA ALA A 134 5.89 -2.20 -19.00
C ALA A 134 6.22 -1.78 -20.45
N LEU A 135 5.44 -2.25 -21.43
CA LEU A 135 5.65 -2.02 -22.86
C LEU A 135 4.96 -0.73 -23.38
N ARG A 136 4.18 -0.05 -22.53
CA ARG A 136 3.42 1.17 -22.85
C ARG A 136 2.44 1.02 -24.02
N HIS A 137 2.06 -0.22 -24.36
CA HIS A 137 1.23 -0.55 -25.52
C HIS A 137 -0.26 -0.59 -25.15
N ARG A 138 -1.09 0.21 -25.85
CA ARG A 138 -2.54 0.30 -25.56
C ARG A 138 -3.30 -0.98 -25.87
N GLY A 139 -2.95 -1.67 -26.95
CA GLY A 139 -3.62 -2.90 -27.38
C GLY A 139 -3.45 -4.07 -26.42
N ILE A 140 -2.31 -4.15 -25.72
CA ILE A 140 -2.07 -5.23 -24.74
C ILE A 140 -2.94 -4.97 -23.51
N ALA A 141 -3.16 -3.69 -23.17
CA ALA A 141 -3.99 -3.29 -22.05
C ALA A 141 -5.47 -3.62 -22.30
N THR A 142 -5.97 -3.35 -23.51
CA THR A 142 -7.34 -3.71 -23.92
C THR A 142 -7.53 -5.23 -23.96
N LEU A 143 -6.55 -5.98 -24.51
CA LEU A 143 -6.60 -7.44 -24.54
C LEU A 143 -6.53 -8.04 -23.13
N GLY A 144 -5.66 -7.51 -22.27
CA GLY A 144 -5.58 -7.91 -20.87
C GLY A 144 -6.88 -7.66 -20.11
N ALA A 145 -7.51 -6.50 -20.33
CA ALA A 145 -8.82 -6.20 -19.76
C ALA A 145 -9.91 -7.16 -20.26
N LEU A 146 -9.92 -7.48 -21.55
CA LEU A 146 -10.91 -8.40 -22.14
C LEU A 146 -10.72 -9.84 -21.66
N ALA A 147 -9.50 -10.37 -21.74
CA ALA A 147 -9.16 -11.71 -21.25
C ALA A 147 -9.51 -11.86 -19.76
N PHE A 148 -9.27 -10.80 -19.00
CA PHE A 148 -9.64 -10.74 -17.60
C PHE A 148 -11.16 -10.76 -17.38
N MET A 149 -11.93 -9.97 -18.13
CA MET A 149 -13.41 -9.96 -18.04
C MET A 149 -14.00 -11.33 -18.36
N LEU A 150 -13.43 -12.05 -19.33
CA LEU A 150 -13.83 -13.41 -19.66
C LEU A 150 -13.52 -14.38 -18.52
N TYR A 151 -12.30 -14.33 -17.96
CA TYR A 151 -11.90 -15.12 -16.79
C TYR A 151 -12.82 -14.86 -15.59
N LEU A 152 -13.15 -13.59 -15.33
CA LEU A 152 -14.03 -13.22 -14.22
C LEU A 152 -15.47 -13.67 -14.48
N SER A 153 -15.96 -13.58 -15.72
CA SER A 153 -17.29 -14.08 -16.09
C SER A 153 -17.41 -15.57 -15.82
N ASP A 154 -16.38 -16.35 -16.17
CA ASP A 154 -16.35 -17.80 -15.92
C ASP A 154 -16.32 -18.10 -14.41
N SER A 155 -15.46 -17.42 -13.66
CA SER A 155 -15.36 -17.57 -12.21
C SER A 155 -16.63 -17.14 -11.46
N LEU A 156 -17.30 -16.08 -11.93
CA LEU A 156 -18.54 -15.58 -11.37
C LEU A 156 -19.72 -16.48 -11.72
N HIS A 157 -19.76 -17.00 -12.96
CA HIS A 157 -20.74 -18.02 -13.36
C HIS A 157 -20.60 -19.27 -12.50
N PHE A 158 -19.37 -19.75 -12.27
CA PHE A 158 -19.10 -20.87 -11.38
C PHE A 158 -19.58 -20.61 -9.94
N THR A 159 -19.33 -19.41 -9.41
CA THR A 159 -19.74 -19.03 -8.04
C THR A 159 -21.27 -18.93 -7.92
N LEU A 160 -21.95 -18.36 -8.90
CA LEU A 160 -23.41 -18.25 -8.93
C LEU A 160 -24.09 -19.61 -9.14
N ALA A 161 -23.50 -20.48 -9.96
CA ALA A 161 -24.00 -21.83 -10.18
C ALA A 161 -23.98 -22.69 -8.91
N LEU A 162 -23.06 -22.40 -7.97
CA LEU A 162 -23.01 -23.04 -6.66
C LEU A 162 -24.03 -22.47 -5.65
N GLY A 163 -24.83 -21.47 -6.02
CA GLY A 163 -25.91 -20.95 -5.19
C GLY A 163 -25.46 -20.18 -3.95
N GLU A 164 -24.22 -19.70 -3.91
CA GLU A 164 -23.66 -18.94 -2.77
C GLU A 164 -23.41 -17.46 -3.14
N PRO A 165 -24.47 -16.63 -3.30
CA PRO A 165 -24.32 -15.21 -3.65
C PRO A 165 -23.55 -14.40 -2.59
N ASP A 166 -23.56 -14.86 -1.34
CA ASP A 166 -22.82 -14.22 -0.23
C ASP A 166 -21.30 -14.25 -0.43
N ARG A 167 -20.79 -15.18 -1.27
CA ARG A 167 -19.36 -15.21 -1.65
C ARG A 167 -18.93 -14.01 -2.49
N LEU A 168 -19.85 -13.33 -3.18
CA LEU A 168 -19.52 -12.11 -3.93
C LEU A 168 -19.17 -10.93 -3.01
N LEU A 169 -19.77 -10.90 -1.81
CA LEU A 169 -19.48 -9.91 -0.78
C LEU A 169 -18.28 -10.30 0.08
N MET A 170 -17.74 -11.51 -0.08
CA MET A 170 -16.56 -11.90 0.67
C MET A 170 -15.34 -11.09 0.24
N PRO A 171 -14.49 -10.68 1.21
CA PRO A 171 -13.30 -9.86 0.96
C PRO A 171 -12.36 -10.46 -0.10
N ASN A 172 -12.38 -11.78 -0.28
CA ASN A 172 -11.50 -12.47 -1.21
C ASN A 172 -11.94 -12.37 -2.69
N VAL A 173 -13.20 -12.02 -2.97
CA VAL A 173 -13.75 -11.99 -4.33
C VAL A 173 -14.03 -10.55 -4.79
N GLY A 174 -14.61 -9.72 -3.92
CA GLY A 174 -14.92 -8.32 -4.25
C GLY A 174 -13.69 -7.43 -4.45
N LEU A 175 -12.61 -7.68 -3.72
CA LEU A 175 -11.40 -6.87 -3.82
C LEU A 175 -10.59 -7.07 -5.09
N PRO A 176 -10.30 -8.31 -5.54
CA PRO A 176 -9.74 -8.53 -6.85
C PRO A 176 -10.51 -7.76 -7.92
N LEU A 177 -11.84 -7.83 -7.89
CA LEU A 177 -12.77 -7.17 -8.81
C LEU A 177 -12.61 -5.64 -8.82
N LEU A 178 -12.66 -4.99 -7.64
CA LEU A 178 -12.45 -3.54 -7.48
C LEU A 178 -11.09 -3.12 -8.04
N SER A 179 -10.10 -3.94 -7.77
CA SER A 179 -8.72 -3.65 -8.07
C SER A 179 -8.36 -3.83 -9.55
N GLN A 180 -9.17 -4.62 -10.27
CA GLN A 180 -9.08 -4.81 -11.71
C GLN A 180 -9.86 -3.72 -12.45
N VAL A 181 -10.98 -3.23 -11.91
CA VAL A 181 -11.60 -1.99 -12.38
C VAL A 181 -10.59 -0.84 -12.31
N VAL A 182 -9.81 -0.79 -11.23
CA VAL A 182 -8.66 0.14 -11.14
C VAL A 182 -7.63 -0.19 -12.22
N ALA A 183 -7.13 -1.43 -12.37
CA ALA A 183 -6.14 -1.76 -13.41
C ALA A 183 -6.58 -1.43 -14.85
N VAL A 184 -7.86 -1.61 -15.17
CA VAL A 184 -8.46 -1.20 -16.44
C VAL A 184 -8.50 0.32 -16.54
N ALA A 185 -9.01 1.02 -15.53
CA ALA A 185 -8.96 2.48 -15.49
C ALA A 185 -7.53 3.03 -15.63
N VAL A 186 -6.54 2.32 -15.09
CA VAL A 186 -5.10 2.62 -15.16
C VAL A 186 -4.53 2.44 -16.55
N ALA A 187 -4.88 1.36 -17.23
CA ALA A 187 -4.51 1.12 -18.62
C ALA A 187 -4.96 2.26 -19.54
N PHE A 188 -6.10 2.88 -19.25
CA PHE A 188 -6.67 3.96 -20.04
C PHE A 188 -6.31 5.37 -19.55
N THR A 189 -5.81 5.53 -18.33
CA THR A 189 -5.47 6.85 -17.77
C THR A 189 -4.01 7.22 -18.05
N ARG A 190 -3.80 8.37 -18.72
CA ARG A 190 -2.47 9.02 -18.89
C ARG A 190 -1.61 9.04 -17.61
N PRO A 191 -2.15 9.34 -16.40
CA PRO A 191 -1.38 9.37 -15.16
C PRO A 191 -0.49 8.15 -14.92
N ALA A 192 -0.98 6.92 -15.15
CA ALA A 192 -0.25 5.69 -14.86
C ALA A 192 1.12 5.61 -15.57
N ARG A 193 1.17 6.10 -16.82
CA ARG A 193 2.41 6.12 -17.63
C ARG A 193 3.43 7.10 -17.07
N THR A 194 2.97 8.21 -16.49
CA THR A 194 3.82 9.21 -15.84
C THR A 194 4.35 8.67 -14.52
N GLY A 195 3.51 7.95 -13.75
CA GLY A 195 3.92 7.31 -12.50
C GLY A 195 5.10 6.34 -12.69
N MET A 196 5.08 5.52 -13.73
CA MET A 196 6.19 4.61 -14.03
C MET A 196 7.51 5.33 -14.34
N SER A 197 7.49 6.50 -14.97
CA SER A 197 8.73 7.24 -15.24
C SER A 197 9.40 7.75 -13.95
N LEU A 198 8.64 7.83 -12.85
CA LEU A 198 9.17 8.20 -11.53
C LEU A 198 9.86 7.01 -10.83
N ILE A 199 9.56 5.77 -11.23
CA ILE A 199 10.14 4.57 -10.64
C ILE A 199 11.25 4.08 -11.56
N SER A 200 12.48 4.01 -11.04
CA SER A 200 13.57 3.47 -11.84
C SER A 200 13.31 2.00 -12.20
N ARG A 201 13.57 1.61 -13.45
CA ARG A 201 13.42 0.21 -13.91
C ARG A 201 14.21 -0.78 -13.04
N ARG A 202 15.38 -0.35 -12.55
CA ARG A 202 16.23 -1.14 -11.63
C ARG A 202 15.54 -1.39 -10.30
N THR A 203 14.88 -0.37 -9.75
CA THR A 203 14.06 -0.49 -8.55
C THR A 203 12.98 -1.53 -8.82
N LEU A 204 12.16 -1.37 -9.86
CA LEU A 204 11.09 -2.33 -10.14
C LEU A 204 11.57 -3.78 -10.32
N MET A 205 12.70 -3.98 -11.02
CA MET A 205 13.32 -5.29 -11.21
C MET A 205 13.84 -5.93 -9.91
N LEU A 206 14.34 -5.14 -8.96
CA LEU A 206 14.75 -5.65 -7.66
C LEU A 206 13.54 -6.01 -6.79
N TRP A 207 12.46 -5.24 -6.88
CA TRP A 207 11.30 -5.36 -6.00
C TRP A 207 10.48 -6.61 -6.27
N MET A 208 10.35 -6.99 -7.54
CA MET A 208 9.63 -8.20 -7.95
C MET A 208 10.11 -9.49 -7.28
N PRO A 209 11.40 -9.87 -7.36
CA PRO A 209 11.89 -11.08 -6.72
C PRO A 209 11.84 -10.99 -5.20
N PHE A 210 12.13 -9.85 -4.58
CA PHE A 210 11.98 -9.70 -3.12
C PHE A 210 10.53 -9.86 -2.68
N GLY A 211 9.59 -9.31 -3.43
CA GLY A 211 8.17 -9.48 -3.17
C GLY A 211 7.72 -10.93 -3.30
N LEU A 212 8.16 -11.59 -4.38
CA LEU A 212 7.86 -13.00 -4.61
C LEU A 212 8.45 -13.91 -3.52
N ILE A 213 9.73 -13.71 -3.16
CA ILE A 213 10.42 -14.48 -2.12
C ILE A 213 9.74 -14.24 -0.76
N GLY A 214 9.42 -13.00 -0.42
CA GLY A 214 8.74 -12.67 0.83
C GLY A 214 7.36 -13.33 0.94
N LEU A 215 6.56 -13.28 -0.14
CA LEU A 215 5.26 -13.93 -0.20
C LEU A 215 5.35 -15.46 -0.13
N ALA A 216 6.28 -16.05 -0.88
CA ALA A 216 6.51 -17.49 -0.86
C ALA A 216 6.96 -17.95 0.53
N ALA A 217 7.95 -17.28 1.12
CA ALA A 217 8.45 -17.58 2.47
C ALA A 217 7.34 -17.42 3.52
N GLY A 218 6.51 -16.39 3.44
CA GLY A 218 5.38 -16.20 4.36
C GLY A 218 4.33 -17.29 4.27
N LYS A 219 4.02 -17.77 3.06
CA LYS A 219 3.08 -18.88 2.87
C LYS A 219 3.65 -20.23 3.30
N VAL A 220 4.91 -20.49 2.99
CA VAL A 220 5.62 -21.70 3.46
C VAL A 220 5.72 -21.69 4.99
N GLY A 221 6.11 -20.57 5.59
CA GLY A 221 6.18 -20.42 7.05
C GLY A 221 4.83 -20.63 7.71
N ARG A 222 3.74 -20.09 7.14
CA ARG A 222 2.37 -20.39 7.58
C ARG A 222 2.10 -21.89 7.53
N HIS A 223 2.41 -22.54 6.42
CA HIS A 223 2.11 -23.96 6.27
C HIS A 223 2.86 -24.83 7.28
N VAL A 224 4.14 -24.54 7.52
CA VAL A 224 4.95 -25.22 8.53
C VAL A 224 4.37 -24.99 9.93
N LEU A 225 3.92 -23.77 10.22
CA LEU A 225 3.32 -23.43 11.51
C LEU A 225 1.96 -24.10 11.71
N ASP A 226 1.09 -24.11 10.69
CA ASP A 226 -0.20 -24.80 10.69
C ASP A 226 0.02 -26.31 10.93
N ALA A 227 1.01 -26.91 10.27
CA ALA A 227 1.39 -28.32 10.46
C ALA A 227 1.97 -28.60 11.87
N ALA A 228 2.74 -27.67 12.44
CA ALA A 228 3.34 -27.83 13.76
C ALA A 228 2.34 -27.64 14.91
N THR A 229 1.35 -26.76 14.73
CA THR A 229 0.39 -26.39 15.78
C THR A 229 -0.93 -27.16 15.71
N ASN A 230 -1.16 -27.91 14.62
CA ASN A 230 -2.39 -28.66 14.36
C ASN A 230 -3.67 -27.79 14.45
N HIS A 231 -3.51 -26.48 14.33
CA HIS A 231 -4.56 -25.49 14.31
C HIS A 231 -4.44 -24.74 13.00
N GLU A 232 -5.55 -24.53 12.30
CA GLU A 232 -5.59 -23.60 11.18
C GLU A 232 -5.36 -22.18 11.73
N ILE A 233 -4.12 -21.72 11.72
CA ILE A 233 -3.82 -20.32 12.02
C ILE A 233 -4.15 -19.53 10.75
N ALA A 234 -5.45 -19.32 10.53
CA ALA A 234 -6.00 -18.52 9.44
C ALA A 234 -5.49 -17.06 9.43
N LEU A 235 -4.80 -16.64 10.49
CA LEU A 235 -4.45 -15.26 10.84
C LEU A 235 -3.19 -14.67 10.17
N TRP A 236 -2.36 -15.45 9.46
CA TRP A 236 -1.06 -14.98 8.95
C TRP A 236 -1.06 -14.40 7.52
N LYS A 237 -2.23 -14.19 6.91
CA LYS A 237 -2.34 -13.74 5.51
C LYS A 237 -1.71 -12.36 5.17
N PRO A 238 -1.72 -11.32 6.04
CA PRO A 238 -1.25 -9.99 5.62
C PRO A 238 0.26 -9.72 5.76
N VAL A 239 1.00 -10.52 6.52
CA VAL A 239 2.36 -10.16 6.98
C VAL A 239 3.35 -9.92 5.83
N PRO A 240 3.44 -10.80 4.81
CA PRO A 240 4.38 -10.60 3.72
C PRO A 240 4.02 -9.39 2.84
N TRP A 241 2.72 -9.14 2.66
CA TRP A 241 2.19 -7.99 1.94
C TRP A 241 2.58 -6.67 2.59
N LEU A 242 2.46 -6.61 3.91
CA LEU A 242 2.80 -5.42 4.67
C LEU A 242 4.31 -5.16 4.70
N ILE A 243 5.16 -6.20 4.68
CA ILE A 243 6.62 -6.07 4.57
C ILE A 243 7.01 -5.46 3.22
N ILE A 244 6.44 -5.96 2.13
CA ILE A 244 6.72 -5.46 0.77
C ILE A 244 6.24 -4.00 0.64
N MET A 245 5.05 -3.69 1.15
CA MET A 245 4.54 -2.32 1.15
C MET A 245 5.33 -1.39 2.06
N ALA A 246 5.74 -1.85 3.23
CA ALA A 246 6.54 -1.06 4.15
C ALA A 246 7.91 -0.74 3.56
N ALA A 247 8.55 -1.71 2.92
CA ALA A 247 9.76 -1.45 2.16
C ALA A 247 9.49 -0.42 1.05
N ALA A 248 8.40 -0.58 0.28
CA ALA A 248 8.07 0.29 -0.87
C ALA A 248 7.84 1.72 -0.39
N ALA A 249 7.09 1.83 0.70
CA ALA A 249 6.83 3.06 1.42
C ALA A 249 8.11 3.69 1.95
N GLY A 250 9.01 2.90 2.54
CA GLY A 250 10.29 3.37 3.07
C GLY A 250 11.22 3.89 1.97
N TYR A 251 11.27 3.19 0.84
CA TYR A 251 12.01 3.64 -0.34
C TYR A 251 11.43 4.94 -0.91
N ALA A 252 10.11 5.03 -0.96
CA ALA A 252 9.40 6.18 -1.50
C ALA A 252 9.30 7.37 -0.51
N ALA A 253 9.52 7.14 0.79
CA ALA A 253 9.37 8.12 1.87
C ALA A 253 10.33 9.32 1.77
N GLY A 254 11.38 9.22 0.95
CA GLY A 254 12.23 10.36 0.59
C GLY A 254 11.50 11.45 -0.21
N SER A 255 10.32 11.16 -0.76
CA SER A 255 9.51 12.10 -1.55
C SER A 255 8.08 12.24 -1.00
N VAL A 256 7.47 13.42 -1.19
CA VAL A 256 6.06 13.66 -0.82
C VAL A 256 5.11 12.72 -1.58
N VAL A 257 5.42 12.45 -2.85
CA VAL A 257 4.65 11.53 -3.72
C VAL A 257 4.70 10.11 -3.18
N GLY A 258 5.89 9.63 -2.80
CA GLY A 258 6.07 8.28 -2.30
C GLY A 258 5.36 8.00 -0.99
N ARG A 259 5.35 8.97 -0.05
CA ARG A 259 4.56 8.86 1.19
C ARG A 259 3.07 8.71 0.92
N ARG A 260 2.55 9.42 -0.07
CA ARG A 260 1.13 9.34 -0.44
C ARG A 260 0.80 8.07 -1.21
N ALA A 261 1.71 7.62 -2.08
CA ALA A 261 1.56 6.35 -2.79
C ALA A 261 1.53 5.18 -1.78
N ALA A 262 2.38 5.23 -0.77
CA ALA A 262 2.36 4.27 0.34
C ALA A 262 1.01 4.24 1.07
N LEU A 263 0.45 5.41 1.40
CA LEU A 263 -0.87 5.50 2.04
C LEU A 263 -1.98 4.92 1.15
N LEU A 264 -1.93 5.18 -0.16
CA LEU A 264 -2.90 4.63 -1.11
C LEU A 264 -2.76 3.12 -1.24
N LEU A 265 -1.54 2.60 -1.26
CA LEU A 265 -1.27 1.17 -1.33
C LEU A 265 -1.58 0.43 -0.02
N LEU A 266 -1.71 1.15 1.09
CA LEU A 266 -2.14 0.61 2.37
C LEU A 266 -3.61 0.15 2.33
N LEU A 267 -4.46 0.85 1.58
CA LEU A 267 -5.90 0.58 1.51
C LEU A 267 -6.22 -0.78 0.86
N PRO A 268 -5.64 -1.15 -0.29
CA PRO A 268 -5.85 -2.48 -0.84
C PRO A 268 -5.12 -3.58 -0.07
N VAL A 269 -3.97 -3.30 0.54
CA VAL A 269 -3.29 -4.31 1.37
C VAL A 269 -4.10 -4.61 2.62
N ALA A 270 -4.70 -3.59 3.22
CA ALA A 270 -5.66 -3.77 4.29
C ALA A 270 -6.82 -4.70 3.87
N ALA A 271 -7.23 -4.55 2.63
CA ALA A 271 -8.38 -5.23 2.11
C ALA A 271 -8.04 -6.65 1.58
N LEU A 272 -6.83 -6.89 1.05
CA LEU A 272 -6.26 -8.23 0.77
C LEU A 272 -5.92 -9.00 2.05
N GLY A 273 -5.62 -8.28 3.13
CA GLY A 273 -5.18 -8.81 4.41
C GLY A 273 -6.26 -9.40 5.31
N ASP A 274 -7.53 -9.41 4.88
CA ASP A 274 -8.69 -9.74 5.72
C ASP A 274 -8.64 -8.98 7.07
N LEU A 275 -8.25 -7.70 7.02
CA LEU A 275 -8.09 -6.86 8.22
C LEU A 275 -9.40 -6.66 8.99
N GLY A 276 -10.56 -7.03 8.43
CA GLY A 276 -11.83 -7.09 9.15
C GLY A 276 -11.80 -8.02 10.37
N LYS A 277 -10.86 -8.97 10.41
CA LYS A 277 -10.64 -9.87 11.56
C LYS A 277 -9.58 -9.38 12.55
N LEU A 278 -8.97 -8.20 12.33
CA LEU A 278 -8.02 -7.58 13.27
C LEU A 278 -8.47 -7.56 14.75
N PRO A 279 -9.74 -7.25 15.09
CA PRO A 279 -10.15 -7.18 16.49
C PRO A 279 -10.13 -8.55 17.18
N SER A 280 -10.16 -9.63 16.41
CA SER A 280 -10.13 -11.01 16.90
C SER A 280 -8.73 -11.61 16.98
N LEU A 281 -7.69 -10.86 16.57
CA LEU A 281 -6.32 -11.36 16.62
C LEU A 281 -5.77 -11.35 18.06
N PRO A 282 -5.02 -12.38 18.47
CA PRO A 282 -4.19 -12.30 19.67
C PRO A 282 -3.22 -11.12 19.56
N ALA A 283 -3.11 -10.33 20.64
CA ALA A 283 -2.27 -9.13 20.67
C ALA A 283 -0.80 -9.40 20.28
N SER A 284 -0.27 -10.58 20.58
CA SER A 284 1.07 -11.02 20.20
C SER A 284 1.27 -11.09 18.68
N VAL A 285 0.27 -11.56 17.93
CA VAL A 285 0.33 -11.65 16.46
C VAL A 285 0.28 -10.27 15.84
N ALA A 286 -0.58 -9.38 16.34
CA ALA A 286 -0.64 -7.99 15.89
C ALA A 286 0.69 -7.26 16.12
N LEU A 287 1.34 -7.46 17.28
CA LEU A 287 2.64 -6.85 17.60
C LEU A 287 3.76 -7.36 16.68
N VAL A 288 3.81 -8.65 16.37
CA VAL A 288 4.80 -9.21 15.44
C VAL A 288 4.58 -8.64 14.03
N GLN A 289 3.32 -8.53 13.59
CA GLN A 289 2.99 -7.92 12.30
C GLN A 289 3.44 -6.46 12.23
N ILE A 290 3.08 -5.66 13.24
CA ILE A 290 3.50 -4.25 13.32
C ILE A 290 5.02 -4.15 13.35
N GLY A 291 5.71 -5.02 14.10
CA GLY A 291 7.18 -5.10 14.13
C GLY A 291 7.79 -5.35 12.75
N CYS A 292 7.32 -6.36 12.02
CA CYS A 292 7.78 -6.66 10.66
C CYS A 292 7.56 -5.49 9.69
N VAL A 293 6.42 -4.80 9.79
CA VAL A 293 6.12 -3.60 9.00
C VAL A 293 7.08 -2.47 9.33
N LEU A 294 7.30 -2.19 10.61
CA LEU A 294 8.22 -1.13 11.03
C LEU A 294 9.66 -1.42 10.62
N SER A 295 10.13 -2.67 10.74
CA SER A 295 11.47 -3.09 10.30
C SER A 295 11.66 -2.96 8.80
N ALA A 296 10.67 -3.41 8.01
CA ALA A 296 10.71 -3.29 6.56
C ALA A 296 10.65 -1.83 6.09
N PHE A 297 9.87 -0.99 6.78
CA PHE A 297 9.83 0.45 6.55
C PHE A 297 11.18 1.09 6.85
N ALA A 298 11.77 0.80 8.01
CA ALA A 298 13.08 1.30 8.40
C ALA A 298 14.16 0.91 7.38
N MET A 299 14.19 -0.36 6.95
CA MET A 299 15.12 -0.85 5.92
C MET A 299 14.92 -0.13 4.57
N GLY A 300 13.66 0.08 4.16
CA GLY A 300 13.35 0.88 2.98
C GLY A 300 13.88 2.32 3.07
N THR A 301 13.73 2.97 4.23
CA THR A 301 14.25 4.33 4.43
C THR A 301 15.77 4.40 4.46
N MET A 302 16.46 3.38 5.01
CA MET A 302 17.91 3.30 4.99
C MET A 302 18.45 3.13 3.57
N LEU A 303 17.81 2.31 2.74
CA LEU A 303 18.17 2.13 1.33
C LEU A 303 17.87 3.38 0.48
N ALA A 304 16.84 4.15 0.84
CA ALA A 304 16.50 5.42 0.18
C ALA A 304 17.52 6.54 0.49
N ARG A 305 18.13 6.50 1.68
CA ARG A 305 19.23 7.38 2.07
C ARG A 305 20.52 6.95 1.38
N ARG A 306 20.53 6.94 0.04
CA ARG A 306 21.81 7.08 -0.66
C ARG A 306 22.36 8.45 -0.25
N PRO A 307 23.62 8.53 0.21
CA PRO A 307 24.25 9.81 0.46
C PRO A 307 24.15 10.59 -0.84
N VAL A 308 23.45 11.73 -0.81
CA VAL A 308 23.49 12.72 -1.89
C VAL A 308 24.96 13.02 -2.07
N GLY A 309 25.53 12.38 -3.10
CA GLY A 309 26.95 12.45 -3.38
C GLY A 309 27.28 13.91 -3.57
N ARG A 310 28.15 14.39 -2.69
CA ARG A 310 28.93 15.61 -2.85
C ARG A 310 29.21 15.84 -4.33
N ASP A 311 28.83 17.01 -4.79
CA ASP A 311 29.06 17.46 -6.14
C ASP A 311 30.51 17.16 -6.56
N PRO A 312 30.75 16.26 -7.55
CA PRO A 312 32.10 16.00 -8.04
C PRO A 312 32.74 17.24 -8.68
N ALA A 313 31.96 18.32 -8.88
CA ALA A 313 32.42 19.62 -9.33
C ALA A 313 33.32 20.35 -8.30
N ALA A 314 33.29 20.00 -7.01
CA ALA A 314 34.09 20.69 -5.99
C ALA A 314 35.55 20.18 -5.84
N ARG A 315 36.04 19.33 -6.75
CA ARG A 315 37.44 18.81 -6.76
C ARG A 315 38.28 19.27 -7.95
N ARG A 316 37.89 20.37 -8.60
CA ARG A 316 38.70 21.03 -9.62
C ARG A 316 39.05 22.47 -9.20
N HIS A 317 39.68 22.63 -8.06
CA HIS A 317 40.45 23.83 -7.70
C HIS A 317 41.60 23.42 -6.79
#